data_AF-A0A7Y3P9D9-F1
#
_entry.id   AF-A0A7Y3P9D9-F1
#
_cell.length_a   1.000
_cell.length_b   1.000
_cell.length_c   1.000
_cell.angle_alpha   90.00
_cell.angle_beta   90.00
_cell.angle_gamma   90.00
#
_symmetry.space_group_name_H-M   'P 1'
#
loop_
_entity.id
_entity.type
_entity.pdbx_description
1 polymer ?
#
loop_
_entity_poly.entity_id
_entity_poly.type
_entity_poly.pdbx_seq_one_letter_code
_entity_poly.pdbx_strand_id
1 'polypeptide(L)'
;MTRNSLRRCAPALAAVLFVQACSLGPKYRRPEVPSAPAFKEASAVGDGIWRPADPSDRVRRGHWWEIFGDARLNALEVQAAAANQTVRQAAAQYREARDQLAYARSTYFPTFGVQPSMQRM
;
A
#
# COMPACT_ATOMS: atom_id res chain seq x y z
N MET A 1 -13.28 -48.99 16.78
CA MET A 1 -14.31 -48.76 15.73
C MET A 1 -14.32 -47.33 15.16
N THR A 2 -13.21 -46.57 15.17
CA THR A 2 -13.19 -45.12 14.84
C THR A 2 -12.34 -44.72 13.62
N ARG A 3 -11.56 -45.64 13.03
CA ARG A 3 -10.67 -45.32 11.87
C ARG A 3 -11.41 -45.12 10.53
N ASN A 4 -12.60 -45.71 10.37
CA ASN A 4 -13.36 -45.65 9.11
C ASN A 4 -14.19 -44.37 8.95
N SER A 5 -14.59 -43.71 10.04
CA SER A 5 -15.31 -42.43 10.01
C SER A 5 -14.40 -41.29 9.52
N LEU A 6 -13.12 -41.29 9.91
CA LEU A 6 -12.13 -40.32 9.43
C LEU A 6 -11.90 -40.38 7.90
N ARG A 7 -11.91 -41.61 7.33
CA ARG A 7 -11.73 -41.83 5.88
C ARG A 7 -12.95 -41.38 5.05
N ARG A 8 -14.15 -41.43 5.62
CA ARG A 8 -15.40 -41.03 4.95
C ARG A 8 -15.59 -39.52 4.88
N CYS A 9 -15.02 -38.77 5.83
CA CYS A 9 -15.09 -37.30 5.84
C CYS A 9 -13.99 -36.62 4.99
N ALA A 10 -12.91 -37.33 4.65
CA ALA A 10 -11.82 -36.81 3.83
C ALA A 10 -12.26 -36.21 2.47
N PRO A 11 -13.13 -36.84 1.67
CA PRO A 11 -13.58 -36.24 0.40
C PRO A 11 -14.46 -35.00 0.60
N ALA A 12 -15.26 -34.95 1.66
CA ALA A 12 -16.09 -33.79 1.99
C ALA A 12 -15.23 -32.59 2.44
N LEU A 13 -14.19 -32.84 3.22
CA LEU A 13 -13.23 -31.81 3.63
C LEU A 13 -12.43 -31.27 2.44
N ALA A 14 -12.03 -32.15 1.50
CA ALA A 14 -11.37 -31.75 0.27
C ALA A 14 -12.28 -30.87 -0.61
N ALA A 15 -13.56 -31.22 -0.75
CA ALA A 15 -14.53 -30.44 -1.54
C ALA A 15 -14.74 -29.02 -0.98
N VAL A 16 -14.79 -28.84 0.34
CA VAL A 16 -14.93 -27.52 0.98
C VAL A 16 -13.73 -26.61 0.72
N LEU A 17 -12.51 -27.17 0.61
CA LEU A 17 -11.30 -26.41 0.32
C LEU A 17 -11.27 -25.85 -1.11
N PHE A 18 -11.93 -26.51 -2.08
CA PHE A 18 -11.94 -26.08 -3.48
C PHE A 18 -12.90 -24.92 -3.78
N VAL A 19 -13.88 -24.64 -2.92
CA VAL A 19 -14.91 -23.59 -3.19
C VAL A 19 -14.43 -22.18 -2.80
N GLN A 20 -13.32 -22.05 -2.06
CA GLN A 20 -12.82 -20.76 -1.55
C GLN A 20 -12.00 -19.93 -2.55
N ALA A 21 -11.82 -20.40 -3.79
CA ALA A 21 -10.90 -19.80 -4.76
C ALA A 21 -11.56 -18.81 -5.75
N CYS A 22 -12.83 -18.43 -5.56
CA CYS A 22 -13.49 -17.50 -6.48
C CYS A 22 -13.04 -16.06 -6.23
N SER A 23 -12.14 -15.56 -7.08
CA SER A 23 -11.77 -14.13 -7.11
C SER A 23 -12.93 -13.30 -7.68
N LEU A 24 -13.71 -12.68 -6.80
CA LEU A 24 -14.88 -11.84 -7.17
C LEU A 24 -14.50 -10.39 -7.58
N GLY A 25 -13.21 -10.04 -7.57
CA GLY A 25 -12.74 -8.69 -7.89
C GLY A 25 -12.63 -8.45 -9.41
N PRO A 26 -13.19 -7.36 -9.96
CA PRO A 26 -12.94 -6.98 -11.35
C PRO A 26 -11.45 -6.69 -11.56
N LYS A 27 -10.94 -7.03 -12.76
CA LYS A 27 -9.54 -6.72 -13.11
C LYS A 27 -9.35 -5.20 -13.11
N TYR A 28 -8.34 -4.72 -12.38
CA TYR A 28 -7.98 -3.30 -12.37
C TYR A 28 -7.66 -2.83 -13.79
N ARG A 29 -8.36 -1.80 -14.26
CA ARG A 29 -8.05 -1.08 -15.49
C ARG A 29 -7.80 0.37 -15.13
N ARG A 30 -6.61 0.87 -15.44
CA ARG A 30 -6.25 2.27 -15.23
C ARG A 30 -7.19 3.14 -16.08
N PRO A 31 -7.90 4.11 -15.50
CA PRO A 31 -8.70 5.06 -16.28
C PRO A 31 -7.80 5.84 -17.25
N GLU A 32 -8.28 6.05 -18.46
CA GLU A 32 -7.68 7.00 -19.39
C GLU A 32 -7.99 8.41 -18.90
N VAL A 33 -6.95 9.22 -18.73
CA VAL A 33 -7.09 10.61 -18.29
C VAL A 33 -6.85 11.49 -19.52
N PRO A 34 -7.82 12.30 -19.96
CA PRO A 34 -7.64 13.16 -21.10
C PRO A 34 -6.58 14.22 -20.75
N SER A 35 -5.40 14.13 -21.37
CA SER A 35 -4.36 15.15 -21.31
C SER A 35 -4.44 16.03 -22.54
N ALA A 36 -4.09 17.31 -22.40
CA ALA A 36 -3.93 18.18 -23.56
C ALA A 36 -2.84 17.61 -24.48
N PRO A 37 -3.05 17.59 -25.81
CA PRO A 37 -2.04 17.11 -26.76
C PRO A 37 -0.79 18.00 -26.77
N ALA A 38 -0.94 19.27 -26.39
CA ALA A 38 0.16 20.20 -26.13
C ALA A 38 -0.26 21.21 -25.06
N PHE A 39 0.69 21.60 -24.21
CA PHE A 39 0.54 22.70 -23.26
C PHE A 39 0.83 24.03 -23.98
N LYS A 40 0.18 25.12 -23.57
CA LYS A 40 0.31 26.44 -24.25
C LYS A 40 1.74 26.98 -24.19
N GLU A 41 2.46 26.58 -23.15
CA GLU A 41 3.85 26.87 -22.85
C GLU A 41 4.80 26.23 -23.89
N ALA A 42 4.35 25.21 -24.63
CA ALA A 42 5.15 24.58 -25.69
C ALA A 42 5.29 25.48 -26.95
N SER A 43 4.42 26.49 -27.11
CA SER A 43 4.41 27.38 -28.29
C SER A 43 5.29 28.63 -28.14
N ALA A 44 5.86 28.88 -26.96
CA ALA A 44 6.78 29.99 -26.72
C ALA A 44 8.22 29.60 -27.14
N VAL A 45 8.40 29.22 -28.41
CA VAL A 45 9.73 29.11 -29.04
C VAL A 45 10.11 30.50 -29.54
N GLY A 46 10.37 31.40 -28.61
CA GLY A 46 10.79 32.77 -28.83
C GLY A 46 11.42 33.29 -27.54
N ASP A 47 12.74 33.40 -27.55
CA ASP A 47 13.65 33.96 -26.52
C ASP A 47 13.64 33.33 -25.11
N GLY A 48 12.84 32.30 -24.84
CA GLY A 48 12.87 31.50 -23.61
C GLY A 48 13.01 30.01 -23.89
N ILE A 49 14.19 29.43 -23.58
CA ILE A 49 14.58 28.05 -23.92
C ILE A 49 13.77 27.05 -23.08
N TRP A 50 12.59 26.66 -23.55
CA TRP A 50 11.87 25.50 -23.01
C TRP A 50 12.53 24.22 -23.53
N ARG A 51 13.09 23.42 -22.62
CA ARG A 51 13.78 22.16 -22.94
C ARG A 51 12.84 20.97 -22.68
N PRO A 52 12.81 19.95 -23.56
CA PRO A 52 12.16 18.68 -23.25
C PRO A 52 12.66 18.14 -21.90
N ALA A 53 11.74 17.72 -21.03
CA ALA A 53 12.09 17.16 -19.74
C ALA A 53 12.83 15.82 -19.93
N ASP A 54 13.99 15.67 -19.28
CA ASP A 54 14.73 14.41 -19.19
C ASP A 54 14.46 13.79 -17.80
N PRO A 55 13.58 12.77 -17.70
CA PRO A 55 13.14 12.24 -16.42
C PRO A 55 14.28 11.49 -15.71
N SER A 56 14.78 12.09 -14.63
CA SER A 56 15.84 11.51 -13.79
C SER A 56 15.31 10.53 -12.73
N ASP A 57 14.26 9.75 -13.04
CA ASP A 57 13.61 8.83 -12.08
C ASP A 57 14.54 7.72 -11.55
N ARG A 58 15.72 7.55 -12.16
CA ARG A 58 16.77 6.61 -11.74
C ARG A 58 17.64 7.15 -10.59
N VAL A 59 17.64 8.45 -10.34
CA VAL A 59 18.41 9.06 -9.25
C VAL A 59 17.57 9.03 -7.98
N ARG A 60 18.12 8.51 -6.88
CA ARG A 60 17.43 8.60 -5.57
C ARG A 60 17.26 10.08 -5.25
N ARG A 61 16.01 10.53 -5.10
CA ARG A 61 15.65 11.95 -4.89
C ARG A 61 16.12 12.57 -3.55
N GLY A 62 17.06 11.91 -2.85
CA GLY A 62 17.72 12.25 -1.58
C GLY A 62 17.41 13.60 -0.95
N HIS A 63 18.45 14.39 -0.67
CA HIS A 63 18.31 15.79 -0.27
C HIS A 63 18.12 16.63 -1.53
N TRP A 64 16.94 16.55 -2.15
CA TRP A 64 16.64 17.25 -3.42
C TRP A 64 16.94 18.75 -3.40
N TRP A 65 16.94 19.36 -2.21
CA TRP A 65 17.22 20.77 -1.99
C TRP A 65 18.71 21.15 -2.05
N GLU A 66 19.63 20.18 -2.00
CA GLU A 66 21.08 20.46 -2.08
C GLU A 66 21.48 21.09 -3.42
N ILE A 67 20.68 20.90 -4.47
CA ILE A 67 20.89 21.51 -5.79
C ILE A 67 20.89 23.04 -5.75
N PHE A 68 20.28 23.65 -4.71
CA PHE A 68 20.27 25.10 -4.54
C PHE A 68 21.57 25.65 -3.95
N GLY A 69 22.43 24.78 -3.40
CA GLY A 69 23.72 25.19 -2.83
C GLY A 69 23.63 26.07 -1.56
N ASP A 70 22.46 26.16 -0.94
CA ASP A 70 22.23 26.98 0.27
C ASP A 70 22.41 26.14 1.55
N ALA A 71 23.48 26.42 2.28
CA ALA A 71 23.79 25.74 3.54
C ALA A 71 22.74 26.00 4.65
N ARG A 72 22.10 27.17 4.65
CA ARG A 72 21.02 27.49 5.59
C ARG A 72 19.76 26.70 5.25
N LEU A 73 19.42 26.58 3.96
CA LEU A 73 18.31 25.72 3.52
C LEU A 73 18.55 24.28 3.94
N ASN A 74 19.76 23.76 3.73
CA ASN A 74 20.13 22.39 4.14
C ASN A 74 19.88 22.17 5.64
N ALA A 75 20.31 23.12 6.49
CA ALA A 75 20.12 23.02 7.93
C ALA A 75 18.64 23.08 8.35
N LEU A 76 17.82 23.89 7.66
CA LEU A 76 16.39 24.00 7.92
C LEU A 76 15.64 22.74 7.53
N GLU A 77 15.94 22.15 6.37
CA GLU A 77 15.29 20.92 5.90
C GLU A 77 15.59 19.73 6.81
N VAL A 78 16.81 19.62 7.34
CA VAL A 78 17.16 18.59 8.34
C VAL A 78 16.34 18.77 9.63
N GLN A 79 16.18 20.00 10.10
CA GLN A 79 15.35 20.29 11.28
C GLN A 79 13.87 20.00 11.01
N ALA A 80 13.37 20.41 9.84
CA ALA A 80 11.99 20.18 9.43
C ALA A 80 11.69 18.68 9.33
N ALA A 81 12.56 17.89 8.71
CA ALA A 81 12.39 16.44 8.61
C ALA A 81 12.26 15.75 9.99
N ALA A 82 12.98 16.24 11.00
CA ALA A 82 12.90 15.70 12.36
C ALA A 82 11.67 16.20 13.14
N ALA A 83 11.25 17.46 12.95
CA ALA A 83 10.26 18.11 13.78
C ALA A 83 8.84 18.19 13.15
N ASN A 84 8.67 17.81 11.88
CA ASN A 84 7.40 17.98 11.18
C ASN A 84 6.32 17.00 11.69
N GLN A 85 5.37 17.53 12.47
CA GLN A 85 4.29 16.76 13.07
C GLN A 85 3.27 16.26 12.05
N THR A 86 3.07 17.00 10.95
CA THR A 86 2.17 16.59 9.85
C THR A 86 2.68 15.33 9.17
N VAL A 87 3.99 15.23 8.92
CA VAL A 87 4.59 14.00 8.35
C VAL A 87 4.50 12.83 9.34
N ARG A 88 4.73 13.09 10.64
CA ARG A 88 4.55 12.06 11.68
C ARG A 88 3.12 11.55 11.75
N GLN A 89 2.13 12.44 11.63
CA GLN A 89 0.72 12.08 11.58
C GLN A 89 0.39 11.25 10.33
N ALA A 90 0.85 11.67 9.15
CA ALA A 90 0.65 10.92 7.91
C ALA A 90 1.28 9.51 7.98
N ALA A 91 2.47 9.40 8.57
CA ALA A 91 3.12 8.10 8.80
C ALA A 91 2.33 7.22 9.78
N ALA A 92 1.70 7.80 10.80
CA ALA A 92 0.84 7.08 11.73
C ALA A 92 -0.45 6.58 11.04
N GLN A 93 -1.11 7.42 10.24
CA GLN A 93 -2.28 7.04 9.45
C GLN A 93 -1.96 5.91 8.46
N TYR A 94 -0.78 5.94 7.85
CA TYR A 94 -0.33 4.86 6.97
C TYR A 94 -0.19 3.52 7.73
N ARG A 95 0.38 3.55 8.95
CA ARG A 95 0.46 2.33 9.79
C ARG A 95 -0.91 1.83 10.20
N GLU A 96 -1.80 2.73 10.61
CA GLU A 96 -3.19 2.40 10.94
C GLU A 96 -3.90 1.68 9.78
N ALA A 97 -3.80 2.22 8.57
CA ALA A 97 -4.39 1.58 7.38
C ALA A 97 -3.81 0.18 7.11
N ARG A 98 -2.51 -0.03 7.38
CA ARG A 98 -1.89 -1.36 7.27
C ARG A 98 -2.40 -2.34 8.32
N ASP A 99 -2.59 -1.87 9.55
CA ASP A 99 -3.09 -2.70 10.64
C ASP A 99 -4.56 -3.08 10.41
N GLN A 100 -5.37 -2.16 9.88
CA GLN A 100 -6.74 -2.45 9.42
C GLN A 100 -6.75 -3.53 8.33
N LEU A 101 -5.82 -3.48 7.38
CA LEU A 101 -5.67 -4.53 6.36
C LEU A 101 -5.26 -5.88 6.99
N ALA A 102 -4.33 -5.85 7.95
CA ALA A 102 -3.89 -7.07 8.65
C ALA A 102 -5.06 -7.70 9.44
N TYR A 103 -5.86 -6.88 10.12
CA TYR A 103 -7.08 -7.30 10.81
C TYR A 103 -8.11 -7.89 9.84
N ALA A 104 -8.39 -7.22 8.73
CA ALA A 104 -9.31 -7.76 7.72
C ALA A 104 -8.86 -9.12 7.17
N ARG A 105 -7.54 -9.30 7.01
CA ARG A 105 -6.93 -10.57 6.57
C ARG A 105 -6.92 -11.65 7.64
N SER A 106 -6.95 -11.32 8.94
CA SER A 106 -6.95 -12.36 9.98
C SER A 106 -8.19 -13.24 9.91
N THR A 107 -9.29 -12.74 9.38
CA THR A 107 -10.54 -13.49 9.12
C THR A 107 -10.35 -14.65 8.14
N TYR A 108 -9.29 -14.65 7.32
CA TYR A 108 -8.98 -15.77 6.43
C TYR A 108 -8.41 -17.00 7.17
N PHE A 109 -8.03 -16.85 8.44
CA PHE A 109 -7.40 -17.89 9.23
C PHE A 109 -8.27 -18.29 10.43
N PRO A 110 -8.21 -19.56 10.88
CA PRO A 110 -8.90 -19.98 12.09
C PRO A 110 -8.29 -19.30 13.33
N THR A 111 -9.15 -18.91 14.27
CA THR A 111 -8.73 -18.45 15.60
C THR A 111 -8.64 -19.64 16.54
N PHE A 112 -7.56 -19.71 17.32
CA PHE A 112 -7.38 -20.73 18.35
C PHE A 112 -7.52 -20.08 19.73
N GLY A 113 -8.39 -20.63 20.56
CA GLY A 113 -8.62 -20.18 21.93
C GLY A 113 -9.03 -21.35 22.81
N VAL A 114 -8.73 -21.24 24.11
CA VAL A 114 -9.14 -22.22 25.12
C VAL A 114 -10.18 -21.57 26.01
N GLN A 115 -11.35 -22.18 26.12
CA GLN A 115 -12.47 -21.65 26.92
C GLN A 115 -13.00 -22.74 27.87
N PRO A 116 -12.44 -22.86 29.09
CA PRO A 116 -12.92 -23.83 30.06
C PRO A 116 -14.29 -23.40 30.62
N SER A 117 -15.23 -24.33 30.75
CA SER A 117 -16.51 -24.09 31.42
C SER A 117 -16.81 -25.19 32.45
N MET A 118 -17.43 -24.80 33.56
CA MET A 118 -17.96 -25.70 34.59
C MET A 118 -19.43 -25.34 34.84
N GLN A 119 -20.32 -26.33 34.82
CA GLN A 119 -21.71 -26.19 35.24
C GLN A 119 -21.99 -27.18 36.38
N ARG A 120 -22.72 -26.74 37.41
CA ARG A 120 -23.16 -27.59 38.53
C ARG A 120 -24.65 -27.91 38.33
N MET A 121 -25.02 -29.18 38.45
CA MET A 121 -26.41 -29.66 38.46
C MET A 121 -27.07 -29.40 39.81
#